data_AF-A0A378KYL9-F1
#
_entry.id   AF-A0A378KYL9-F1
#
_cell.length_a   1.000
_cell.length_b   1.000
_cell.length_c   1.000
_cell.angle_alpha   90.00
_cell.angle_beta   90.00
_cell.angle_gamma   90.00
#
_symmetry.space_group_name_H-M   'P 1'
#
loop_
_entity.id
_entity.type
_entity.pdbx_description
1 polymer ?
#
loop_
_entity_poly.entity_id
_entity_poly.type
_entity_poly.pdbx_seq_one_letter_code
_entity_poly.pdbx_strand_id
1 'polypeptide(L)'
;MKVLYVPYPRENAGDLTKLVDIWKENHLKNYNSPIQIMYFNEDAGKALRNVTFEVFICIHGSEDPSFMFFGNHVDYSKADFIDIQTVADRFNQDFLYYSSQIISTHLYCCGNHQKNKSIADQFQAKVLGTTGTIKYYDGSITALDEQGKQWSYRGSKPVPVVDTVRTIFAPNISLNFEINKRKSVKHLPTYEDRLEQRRNQFFSYSKANRFKTLQKRRPVVSPLHK
;
A
#
# COMPACT_ATOMS: atom_id res chain seq x y z
N MET A 1 5.94 -15.89 -9.67
CA MET A 1 4.73 -16.70 -9.41
C MET A 1 3.52 -15.78 -9.34
N LYS A 2 2.30 -16.26 -9.65
CA LYS A 2 1.06 -15.50 -9.48
C LYS A 2 0.20 -16.08 -8.36
N VAL A 3 -0.44 -15.22 -7.57
CA VAL A 3 -1.45 -15.59 -6.57
C VAL A 3 -2.76 -14.91 -6.94
N LEU A 4 -3.80 -15.68 -7.22
CA LEU A 4 -5.17 -15.20 -7.35
C LEU A 4 -5.78 -15.20 -5.95
N TYR A 5 -5.85 -14.02 -5.33
CA TYR A 5 -6.37 -13.84 -3.98
C TYR A 5 -7.82 -13.40 -4.02
N VAL A 6 -8.71 -14.18 -3.41
CA VAL A 6 -10.12 -13.84 -3.23
C VAL A 6 -10.29 -13.39 -1.78
N PRO A 7 -10.61 -12.10 -1.51
CA PRO A 7 -10.68 -11.57 -0.15
C PRO A 7 -12.01 -11.94 0.55
N TYR A 8 -12.51 -13.14 0.32
CA TYR A 8 -13.66 -13.77 0.96
C TYR A 8 -13.26 -15.18 1.40
N PRO A 9 -13.82 -15.71 2.51
CA PRO A 9 -13.70 -17.13 2.82
C PRO A 9 -14.22 -17.97 1.66
N ARG A 10 -13.62 -19.14 1.42
CA ARG A 10 -13.94 -19.99 0.26
C ARG A 10 -15.43 -20.31 0.16
N GLU A 11 -16.05 -20.62 1.29
CA GLU A 11 -17.47 -20.92 1.42
C GLU A 11 -18.39 -19.74 1.05
N ASN A 12 -17.88 -18.51 1.13
CA ASN A 12 -18.60 -17.27 0.86
C ASN A 12 -18.04 -16.52 -0.36
N ALA A 13 -17.24 -17.16 -1.19
CA ALA A 13 -16.62 -16.53 -2.35
C ALA A 13 -17.55 -16.38 -3.56
N GLY A 14 -18.79 -16.88 -3.47
CA GLY A 14 -19.79 -16.73 -4.53
C GLY A 14 -19.33 -17.27 -5.88
N ASP A 15 -19.52 -16.49 -6.94
CA ASP A 15 -19.11 -16.87 -8.30
C ASP A 15 -17.63 -16.59 -8.58
N LEU A 16 -16.92 -15.87 -7.69
CA LEU A 16 -15.48 -15.62 -7.83
C LEU A 16 -14.70 -16.93 -7.86
N THR A 17 -15.13 -17.94 -7.09
CA THR A 17 -14.54 -19.30 -7.09
C THR A 17 -14.40 -19.85 -8.50
N LYS A 18 -15.51 -19.83 -9.26
CA LYS A 18 -15.52 -20.31 -10.65
C LYS A 18 -14.61 -19.47 -11.55
N LEU A 19 -14.60 -18.16 -11.37
CA LEU A 19 -13.79 -17.25 -12.19
C LEU A 19 -12.29 -17.45 -11.97
N VAL A 20 -11.83 -17.61 -10.72
CA VAL A 20 -10.42 -17.85 -10.43
C VAL A 20 -9.97 -19.25 -10.82
N ASP A 21 -10.86 -20.25 -10.75
CA ASP A 21 -10.58 -21.60 -11.25
C ASP A 21 -10.40 -21.61 -12.78
N ILE A 22 -11.31 -20.96 -13.52
CA ILE A 22 -11.19 -20.79 -14.99
C ILE A 22 -9.89 -20.07 -15.34
N TRP A 23 -9.57 -18.98 -14.62
CA TRP A 23 -8.33 -18.26 -14.85
C TRP A 23 -7.12 -19.18 -14.63
N LYS A 24 -7.07 -19.89 -13.51
CA LYS A 24 -5.97 -20.83 -13.21
C LYS A 24 -5.84 -21.90 -14.29
N GLU A 25 -6.94 -22.52 -14.70
CA GLU A 25 -6.96 -23.54 -15.75
C GLU A 25 -6.38 -23.00 -17.07
N ASN A 26 -6.90 -21.87 -17.52
CA ASN A 26 -6.44 -21.24 -18.76
C ASN A 26 -4.99 -20.75 -18.67
N HIS A 27 -4.55 -20.31 -17.50
CA HIS A 27 -3.16 -19.90 -17.27
C HIS A 27 -2.23 -21.09 -17.41
N LEU A 28 -2.57 -22.24 -16.82
CA LEU A 28 -1.76 -23.46 -16.89
C LEU A 28 -1.73 -24.07 -18.30
N LYS A 29 -2.76 -23.85 -19.12
CA LYS A 29 -2.76 -24.24 -20.55
C LYS A 29 -1.83 -23.38 -21.41
N ASN A 30 -1.73 -22.09 -21.10
CA ASN A 30 -1.05 -21.12 -21.96
C ASN A 30 0.35 -20.70 -21.44
N TYR A 31 0.65 -20.94 -20.17
CA TYR A 31 1.89 -20.48 -19.53
C TYR A 31 2.51 -21.52 -18.60
N ASN A 32 3.84 -21.64 -18.65
CA ASN A 32 4.62 -22.54 -17.78
C ASN A 32 4.92 -21.94 -16.39
N SER A 33 4.32 -20.82 -16.02
CA SER A 33 4.60 -20.13 -14.76
C SER A 33 3.64 -20.58 -13.65
N PRO A 34 4.10 -20.77 -12.39
CA PRO A 34 3.22 -21.19 -11.30
C PRO A 34 2.14 -20.17 -10.98
N ILE A 35 0.92 -20.68 -10.71
CA ILE A 35 -0.24 -19.91 -10.25
C ILE A 35 -0.93 -20.64 -9.10
N GLN A 36 -1.29 -19.89 -8.05
CA GLN A 36 -2.01 -20.40 -6.87
C GLN A 36 -3.27 -19.59 -6.65
N ILE A 37 -4.34 -20.24 -6.19
CA ILE A 37 -5.54 -19.55 -5.70
C ILE A 37 -5.46 -19.57 -4.18
N MET A 38 -5.82 -18.45 -3.55
CA MET A 38 -5.88 -18.29 -2.11
C MET A 38 -7.15 -17.53 -1.75
N TYR A 39 -7.90 -18.05 -0.78
CA TYR A 39 -9.06 -17.37 -0.23
C TYR A 39 -8.68 -16.73 1.12
N PHE A 40 -9.46 -15.75 1.55
CA PHE A 40 -9.25 -15.11 2.85
C PHE A 40 -9.26 -16.15 3.98
N ASN A 41 -8.34 -16.02 4.94
CA ASN A 41 -8.13 -16.94 6.07
C ASN A 41 -7.64 -18.35 5.68
N GLU A 42 -7.23 -18.59 4.44
CA GLU A 42 -6.55 -19.84 4.09
C GLU A 42 -5.05 -19.76 4.39
N ASP A 43 -4.46 -20.87 4.85
CA ASP A 43 -3.00 -20.94 4.97
C ASP A 43 -2.37 -20.98 3.57
N ALA A 44 -1.62 -19.93 3.23
CA ALA A 44 -0.80 -19.89 2.02
C ALA A 44 0.21 -21.05 1.92
N GLY A 45 0.52 -21.68 3.05
CA GLY A 45 1.37 -22.85 3.17
C GLY A 45 2.85 -22.54 2.91
N LYS A 46 3.63 -23.59 2.66
CA LYS A 46 5.06 -23.45 2.33
C LYS A 46 5.30 -22.90 0.91
N ALA A 47 4.27 -22.84 0.06
CA ALA A 47 4.39 -22.52 -1.35
C ALA A 47 4.89 -21.08 -1.62
N LEU A 48 4.54 -20.13 -0.74
CA LEU A 48 4.96 -18.74 -0.88
C LEU A 48 6.34 -18.47 -0.25
N ARG A 49 6.86 -19.37 0.59
CA ARG A 49 8.12 -19.12 1.30
C ARG A 49 9.29 -19.06 0.32
N ASN A 50 10.07 -17.98 0.40
CA ASN A 50 11.28 -17.75 -0.40
C ASN A 50 11.06 -17.64 -1.92
N VAL A 51 9.82 -17.39 -2.35
CA VAL A 51 9.48 -17.15 -3.75
C VAL A 51 8.92 -15.74 -3.86
N THR A 52 9.31 -14.99 -4.89
CA THR A 52 8.70 -13.70 -5.19
C THR A 52 7.47 -13.86 -6.08
N PHE A 53 6.41 -13.11 -5.80
CA PHE A 53 5.13 -13.27 -6.50
C PHE A 53 4.38 -11.96 -6.71
N GLU A 54 3.46 -12.00 -7.67
CA GLU A 54 2.44 -10.97 -7.89
C GLU A 54 1.12 -11.46 -7.30
N VAL A 55 0.41 -10.58 -6.58
CA VAL A 55 -0.91 -10.89 -6.03
C VAL A 55 -1.97 -10.19 -6.88
N PHE A 56 -2.96 -10.94 -7.34
CA PHE A 56 -4.15 -10.43 -8.02
C PHE A 56 -5.32 -10.55 -7.04
N ILE A 57 -5.77 -9.42 -6.51
CA ILE A 57 -6.97 -9.37 -5.65
C ILE A 57 -8.17 -9.44 -6.58
N CYS A 58 -8.78 -10.62 -6.68
CA CYS A 58 -9.90 -10.92 -7.55
C CYS A 58 -11.22 -10.63 -6.83
N ILE A 59 -11.95 -9.61 -7.28
CA ILE A 59 -13.22 -9.22 -6.65
C ILE A 59 -14.12 -8.50 -7.66
N HIS A 60 -15.45 -8.61 -7.51
CA HIS A 60 -16.37 -7.83 -8.36
C HIS A 60 -16.37 -6.37 -7.95
N GLY A 61 -16.30 -5.50 -8.95
CA GLY A 61 -16.46 -4.07 -8.79
C GLY A 61 -17.70 -3.55 -9.51
N SER A 62 -17.72 -2.25 -9.73
CA SER A 62 -18.82 -1.56 -10.42
C SER A 62 -18.25 -0.44 -11.27
N GLU A 63 -18.83 -0.23 -12.45
CA GLU A 63 -18.50 0.97 -13.24
C GLU A 63 -19.13 2.24 -12.67
N ASP A 64 -20.16 2.09 -11.82
CA ASP A 64 -20.78 3.21 -11.12
C ASP A 64 -19.75 3.88 -10.18
N PRO A 65 -19.40 5.17 -10.44
CA PRO A 65 -18.42 5.89 -9.64
C PRO A 65 -18.87 6.12 -8.19
N SER A 66 -20.16 6.06 -7.90
CA SER A 66 -20.71 6.24 -6.55
C SER A 66 -20.64 4.95 -5.71
N PHE A 67 -20.57 3.79 -6.36
CA PHE A 67 -20.59 2.49 -5.69
C PHE A 67 -19.16 2.06 -5.31
N MET A 68 -18.74 2.31 -4.06
CA MET A 68 -17.37 2.06 -3.58
C MET A 68 -17.17 0.70 -2.89
N PHE A 69 -18.11 -0.22 -3.05
CA PHE A 69 -18.05 -1.56 -2.47
C PHE A 69 -17.72 -2.62 -3.51
N PHE A 70 -17.32 -3.80 -3.03
CA PHE A 70 -16.91 -4.92 -3.86
C PHE A 70 -17.67 -6.19 -3.49
N GLY A 71 -18.21 -6.87 -4.50
CA GLY A 71 -19.06 -8.04 -4.33
C GLY A 71 -18.30 -9.36 -4.43
N ASN A 72 -18.83 -10.40 -3.78
CA ASN A 72 -18.46 -11.80 -4.03
C ASN A 72 -19.25 -12.44 -5.20
N HIS A 73 -20.22 -11.74 -5.76
CA HIS A 73 -21.07 -12.24 -6.84
C HIS A 73 -21.41 -11.14 -7.87
N VAL A 74 -21.55 -11.49 -9.16
CA VAL A 74 -21.89 -10.52 -10.22
C VAL A 74 -23.33 -9.99 -10.10
N ASP A 75 -24.25 -10.86 -9.70
CA ASP A 75 -25.64 -10.51 -9.35
C ASP A 75 -25.70 -9.86 -7.97
N TYR A 76 -25.99 -8.55 -7.94
CA TYR A 76 -26.01 -7.72 -6.73
C TYR A 76 -27.02 -8.23 -5.69
N SER A 77 -28.09 -8.90 -6.11
CA SER A 77 -29.11 -9.42 -5.18
C SER A 77 -28.61 -10.62 -4.35
N LYS A 78 -27.52 -11.24 -4.79
CA LYS A 78 -26.88 -12.41 -4.15
C LYS A 78 -25.51 -12.08 -3.57
N ALA A 79 -25.05 -10.84 -3.76
CA ALA A 79 -23.70 -10.44 -3.42
C ALA A 79 -23.65 -9.95 -1.98
N ASP A 80 -22.69 -10.49 -1.23
CA ASP A 80 -22.17 -9.83 -0.05
C ASP A 80 -21.13 -8.80 -0.50
N PHE A 81 -21.14 -7.65 0.15
CA PHE A 81 -20.28 -6.52 -0.18
C PHE A 81 -19.30 -6.21 0.94
N ILE A 82 -18.07 -5.91 0.57
CA ILE A 82 -17.04 -5.37 1.47
C ILE A 82 -16.48 -4.07 0.91
N ASP A 83 -16.01 -3.20 1.78
CA ASP A 83 -15.32 -1.97 1.39
C ASP A 83 -13.81 -2.21 1.18
N ILE A 84 -13.12 -1.20 0.63
CA ILE A 84 -11.67 -1.30 0.40
C ILE A 84 -10.87 -1.45 1.70
N GLN A 85 -11.43 -0.97 2.82
CA GLN A 85 -10.79 -1.05 4.12
C GLN A 85 -10.74 -2.49 4.62
N THR A 86 -11.87 -3.19 4.52
CA THR A 86 -11.98 -4.61 4.80
C THR A 86 -11.07 -5.42 3.89
N VAL A 87 -10.99 -5.09 2.60
CA VAL A 87 -10.05 -5.76 1.67
C VAL A 87 -8.60 -5.57 2.12
N ALA A 88 -8.20 -4.36 2.51
CA ALA A 88 -6.84 -4.07 2.98
C ALA A 88 -6.52 -4.79 4.30
N ASP A 89 -7.45 -4.82 5.25
CA ASP A 89 -7.28 -5.51 6.53
C ASP A 89 -7.11 -7.01 6.33
N ARG A 90 -7.97 -7.62 5.50
CA ARG A 90 -7.88 -9.04 5.13
C ARG A 90 -6.57 -9.36 4.40
N PHE A 91 -6.17 -8.50 3.46
CA PHE A 91 -4.89 -8.64 2.77
C PHE A 91 -3.71 -8.58 3.75
N ASN A 92 -3.70 -7.61 4.68
CA ASN A 92 -2.66 -7.50 5.69
C ASN A 92 -2.59 -8.75 6.57
N GLN A 93 -3.75 -9.27 6.98
CA GLN A 93 -3.81 -10.49 7.79
C GLN A 93 -3.12 -11.68 7.12
N ASP A 94 -3.38 -11.86 5.82
CA ASP A 94 -2.91 -13.03 5.07
C ASP A 94 -1.49 -12.85 4.50
N PHE A 95 -1.10 -11.62 4.16
CA PHE A 95 0.12 -11.35 3.39
C PHE A 95 1.21 -10.57 4.12
N LEU A 96 0.97 -10.01 5.31
CA LEU A 96 1.99 -9.19 5.99
C LEU A 96 3.30 -9.95 6.24
N TYR A 97 3.22 -11.24 6.56
CA TYR A 97 4.40 -12.08 6.74
C TYR A 97 5.22 -12.25 5.45
N TYR A 98 4.57 -12.17 4.28
CA TYR A 98 5.17 -12.35 2.97
C TYR A 98 5.42 -11.02 2.24
N SER A 99 5.25 -9.86 2.91
CA SER A 99 5.17 -8.56 2.22
C SER A 99 6.40 -8.21 1.38
N SER A 100 7.59 -8.64 1.81
CA SER A 100 8.86 -8.44 1.09
C SER A 100 9.01 -9.30 -0.17
N GLN A 101 8.20 -10.35 -0.32
CA GLN A 101 8.17 -11.24 -1.49
C GLN A 101 7.19 -10.75 -2.56
N ILE A 102 6.31 -9.79 -2.23
CA ILE A 102 5.30 -9.26 -3.13
C ILE A 102 5.93 -8.20 -4.04
N ILE A 103 6.03 -8.53 -5.33
CA ILE A 103 6.58 -7.61 -6.35
C ILE A 103 5.53 -6.56 -6.73
N SER A 104 4.30 -6.99 -6.94
CA SER A 104 3.17 -6.10 -7.20
C SER A 104 1.85 -6.68 -6.75
N THR A 105 0.96 -5.80 -6.33
CA THR A 105 -0.42 -6.12 -5.97
C THR A 105 -1.35 -5.51 -7.02
N HIS A 106 -2.18 -6.33 -7.62
CA HIS A 106 -3.12 -5.96 -8.67
C HIS A 106 -4.53 -5.94 -8.08
N LEU A 107 -5.16 -4.77 -8.02
CA LEU A 107 -6.56 -4.62 -7.64
C LEU A 107 -7.43 -4.95 -8.84
N TYR A 108 -7.72 -6.25 -9.01
CA TYR A 108 -8.40 -6.80 -10.18
C TYR A 108 -9.91 -6.76 -9.98
N CYS A 109 -10.50 -5.58 -10.22
CA CYS A 109 -11.93 -5.33 -10.15
C CYS A 109 -12.42 -4.43 -11.29
N CYS A 110 -13.69 -4.59 -11.68
CA CYS A 110 -14.35 -3.72 -12.66
C CYS A 110 -14.52 -2.30 -12.10
N GLY A 111 -14.32 -1.30 -12.94
CA GLY A 111 -14.59 0.08 -12.58
C GLY A 111 -13.97 1.09 -13.54
N ASN A 112 -14.32 2.36 -13.38
CA ASN A 112 -13.74 3.43 -14.18
C ASN A 112 -12.41 3.93 -13.59
N HIS A 113 -11.63 4.66 -14.40
CA HIS A 113 -10.33 5.21 -14.01
C HIS A 113 -10.32 5.91 -12.65
N GLN A 114 -11.19 6.91 -12.47
CA GLN A 114 -11.15 7.80 -11.32
C GLN A 114 -11.49 7.05 -10.03
N LYS A 115 -12.53 6.20 -10.09
CA LYS A 115 -12.93 5.34 -9.00
C LYS A 115 -11.81 4.37 -8.62
N ASN A 116 -11.29 3.61 -9.59
CA ASN A 116 -10.29 2.59 -9.30
C ASN A 116 -8.95 3.18 -8.86
N LYS A 117 -8.60 4.40 -9.32
CA LYS A 117 -7.48 5.16 -8.77
C LYS A 117 -7.72 5.50 -7.28
N SER A 118 -8.88 6.06 -6.93
CA SER A 118 -9.22 6.40 -5.54
C SER A 118 -9.20 5.18 -4.63
N ILE A 119 -9.74 4.05 -5.09
CA ILE A 119 -9.68 2.76 -4.40
C ILE A 119 -8.22 2.33 -4.18
N ALA A 120 -7.40 2.42 -5.22
CA ALA A 120 -6.01 2.01 -5.15
C ALA A 120 -5.18 2.92 -4.22
N ASP A 121 -5.43 4.23 -4.22
CA ASP A 121 -4.83 5.17 -3.27
C ASP A 121 -5.24 4.83 -1.81
N GLN A 122 -6.52 4.52 -1.58
CA GLN A 122 -7.01 4.12 -0.24
C GLN A 122 -6.42 2.79 0.23
N PHE A 123 -6.34 1.80 -0.67
CA PHE A 123 -5.69 0.52 -0.39
C PHE A 123 -4.21 0.71 -0.06
N GLN A 124 -3.51 1.54 -0.85
CA GLN A 124 -2.10 1.86 -0.62
C GLN A 124 -1.87 2.48 0.76
N ALA A 125 -2.75 3.39 1.20
CA ALA A 125 -2.62 4.06 2.49
C ALA A 125 -2.80 3.12 3.69
N LYS A 126 -3.44 1.96 3.49
CA LYS A 126 -3.79 1.01 4.55
C LYS A 126 -2.95 -0.26 4.56
N VAL A 127 -2.41 -0.66 3.42
CA VAL A 127 -1.61 -1.88 3.32
C VAL A 127 -0.27 -1.71 4.03
N LEU A 128 0.08 -2.68 4.85
CA LEU A 128 1.28 -2.65 5.70
C LEU A 128 2.44 -3.39 5.03
N GLY A 129 3.64 -2.81 5.12
CA GLY A 129 4.86 -3.48 4.68
C GLY A 129 4.98 -3.71 3.17
N THR A 130 4.09 -3.14 2.36
CA THR A 130 4.11 -3.29 0.89
C THR A 130 5.28 -2.51 0.31
N THR A 131 6.24 -3.25 -0.24
CA THR A 131 7.37 -2.69 -1.02
C THR A 131 7.10 -2.68 -2.52
N GLY A 132 6.07 -3.41 -2.96
CA GLY A 132 5.70 -3.56 -4.36
C GLY A 132 4.84 -2.42 -4.91
N THR A 133 4.65 -2.43 -6.23
CA THR A 133 3.73 -1.49 -6.89
C THR A 133 2.29 -1.94 -6.76
N ILE A 134 1.35 -1.00 -6.65
CA ILE A 134 -0.09 -1.29 -6.73
C ILE A 134 -0.57 -0.99 -8.14
N LYS A 135 -1.15 -1.99 -8.80
CA LYS A 135 -1.72 -1.88 -10.14
C LYS A 135 -3.24 -1.87 -10.05
N TYR A 136 -3.87 -0.98 -10.81
CA TYR A 136 -5.32 -0.89 -10.93
C TYR A 136 -5.71 -0.77 -12.40
N TYR A 137 -6.95 -1.13 -12.70
CA TYR A 137 -7.45 -1.28 -14.07
C TYR A 137 -8.64 -0.36 -14.32
N ASP A 138 -9.04 -0.28 -15.58
CA ASP A 138 -10.18 0.50 -16.01
C ASP A 138 -11.02 -0.31 -17.00
N GLY A 139 -12.34 -0.20 -16.89
CA GLY A 139 -13.38 -0.95 -17.60
C GLY A 139 -13.85 -2.19 -16.85
N SER A 140 -14.71 -2.95 -17.52
CA SER A 140 -15.16 -4.27 -17.10
C SER A 140 -14.13 -5.31 -17.54
N ILE A 141 -13.42 -5.90 -16.58
CA ILE A 141 -12.28 -6.79 -16.85
C ILE A 141 -12.69 -8.26 -16.78
N THR A 142 -12.14 -9.08 -17.67
CA THR A 142 -12.42 -10.52 -17.71
C THR A 142 -11.36 -11.32 -16.95
N ALA A 143 -11.69 -12.54 -16.56
CA ALA A 143 -10.67 -13.55 -16.31
C ALA A 143 -9.86 -13.83 -17.59
N LEU A 144 -8.77 -14.59 -17.44
CA LEU A 144 -7.98 -15.09 -18.56
C LEU A 144 -8.82 -16.04 -19.43
N ASP A 145 -8.92 -15.75 -20.72
CA ASP A 145 -9.63 -16.59 -21.69
C ASP A 145 -8.83 -17.84 -22.09
N GLU A 146 -9.44 -18.72 -22.88
CA GLU A 146 -8.83 -19.98 -23.32
C GLU A 146 -7.55 -19.78 -24.14
N GLN A 147 -7.39 -18.62 -24.78
CA GLN A 147 -6.20 -18.24 -25.55
C GLN A 147 -5.16 -17.51 -24.71
N GLY A 148 -5.33 -17.44 -23.38
CA GLY A 148 -4.41 -16.78 -22.47
C GLY A 148 -4.49 -15.25 -22.52
N LYS A 149 -5.58 -14.67 -23.02
CA LYS A 149 -5.75 -13.22 -23.11
C LYS A 149 -6.73 -12.71 -22.06
N GLN A 150 -6.57 -11.45 -21.69
CA GLN A 150 -7.45 -10.76 -20.77
C GLN A 150 -7.97 -9.51 -21.45
N TRP A 151 -9.28 -9.26 -21.31
CA TRP A 151 -9.95 -8.15 -21.97
C TRP A 151 -10.56 -7.21 -20.95
N SER A 152 -10.49 -5.93 -21.27
CA SER A 152 -11.25 -4.87 -20.62
C SER A 152 -12.26 -4.34 -21.62
N TYR A 153 -13.49 -4.19 -21.18
CA TYR A 153 -14.58 -3.62 -21.97
C TYR A 153 -14.90 -2.22 -21.45
N ARG A 154 -14.93 -1.25 -22.37
CA ARG A 154 -15.54 0.07 -22.15
C ARG A 154 -16.61 0.26 -23.22
N GLY A 155 -17.86 -0.02 -22.86
CA GLY A 155 -18.92 -0.18 -23.87
C GLY A 155 -18.69 -1.44 -24.73
N SER A 156 -18.79 -1.31 -26.06
CA SER A 156 -18.81 -2.47 -26.98
C SER A 156 -17.46 -2.93 -27.52
N LYS A 157 -16.35 -2.22 -27.22
CA LYS A 157 -15.03 -2.55 -27.77
C LYS A 157 -14.15 -3.24 -26.71
N PRO A 158 -13.69 -4.48 -26.96
CA PRO A 158 -12.69 -5.11 -26.12
C PRO A 158 -11.33 -4.46 -26.39
N VAL A 159 -10.59 -4.17 -25.32
CA VAL A 159 -9.18 -3.81 -25.36
C VAL A 159 -8.38 -4.75 -24.45
N PRO A 160 -7.12 -5.07 -24.76
CA PRO A 160 -6.29 -5.85 -23.86
C PRO A 160 -6.18 -5.21 -22.48
N VAL A 161 -6.29 -6.00 -21.40
CA VAL A 161 -6.17 -5.50 -20.01
C VAL A 161 -4.83 -4.82 -19.75
N VAL A 162 -3.78 -5.25 -20.44
CA VAL A 162 -2.44 -4.65 -20.34
C VAL A 162 -2.41 -3.19 -20.78
N ASP A 163 -3.35 -2.75 -21.62
CA ASP A 163 -3.43 -1.36 -22.09
C ASP A 163 -4.26 -0.48 -21.15
N THR A 164 -4.98 -1.07 -20.20
CA THR A 164 -5.81 -0.34 -19.22
C THR A 164 -5.18 -0.28 -17.84
N VAL A 165 -4.10 -1.05 -17.60
CA VAL A 165 -3.41 -1.08 -16.31
C VAL A 165 -2.69 0.24 -16.04
N ARG A 166 -2.80 0.70 -14.80
CA ARG A 166 -2.06 1.84 -14.27
C ARG A 166 -1.40 1.45 -12.97
N THR A 167 -0.30 2.11 -12.68
CA THR A 167 0.56 1.77 -11.54
C THR A 167 0.64 2.94 -10.58
N ILE A 168 0.38 2.66 -9.30
CA ILE A 168 0.75 3.51 -8.17
C ILE A 168 2.03 2.92 -7.61
N PHE A 169 3.10 3.69 -7.70
CA PHE A 169 4.32 3.34 -6.99
C PHE A 169 4.07 3.56 -5.52
N ALA A 170 4.49 2.61 -4.67
CA ALA A 170 4.58 2.89 -3.24
C ALA A 170 5.29 4.24 -3.11
N PRO A 171 4.73 5.22 -2.36
CA PRO A 171 5.52 6.38 -2.00
C PRO A 171 6.79 5.77 -1.44
N ASN A 172 7.94 6.10 -2.05
CA ASN A 172 9.22 5.80 -1.45
C ASN A 172 9.00 6.14 0.02
N ILE A 173 9.13 5.15 0.89
CA ILE A 173 9.17 5.45 2.30
C ILE A 173 10.52 6.14 2.48
N SER A 174 10.67 7.37 1.96
CA SER A 174 11.25 8.45 2.72
C SER A 174 10.39 8.48 3.96
N LEU A 175 10.74 7.58 4.87
CA LEU A 175 10.53 7.73 6.26
C LEU A 175 10.98 9.17 6.52
N ASN A 176 10.03 10.10 6.54
CA ASN A 176 10.12 11.31 7.33
C ASN A 176 10.04 10.93 8.82
N PHE A 177 10.63 9.81 9.22
CA PHE A 177 11.55 9.93 10.34
C PHE A 177 12.49 11.03 9.88
N GLU A 178 12.44 12.19 10.55
CA GLU A 178 13.68 12.90 10.74
C GLU A 178 14.72 11.83 11.02
N ILE A 179 15.60 11.59 10.06
CA ILE A 179 16.78 10.79 10.27
C ILE A 179 17.56 11.67 11.23
N ASN A 180 17.18 11.61 12.51
CA ASN A 180 18.14 11.61 13.59
C ASN A 180 19.08 10.52 13.16
N LYS A 181 20.12 10.93 12.40
CA LYS A 181 21.23 10.09 11.98
C LYS A 181 21.54 9.30 13.22
N ARG A 182 21.14 8.02 13.25
CA ARG A 182 21.56 7.14 14.33
C ARG A 182 23.05 7.19 14.20
N LYS A 183 23.69 8.00 15.06
CA LYS A 183 25.13 8.13 15.08
C LYS A 183 25.59 6.69 15.28
N SER A 184 26.35 6.19 14.32
CA SER A 184 27.02 4.91 14.45
C SER A 184 27.57 4.84 15.87
N VAL A 185 27.31 3.74 16.57
CA VAL A 185 27.77 3.51 17.95
C VAL A 185 29.30 3.67 18.07
N LYS A 186 30.00 3.69 16.92
CA LYS A 186 31.43 3.98 16.77
C LYS A 186 31.84 5.45 16.98
N HIS A 187 30.91 6.38 17.19
CA HIS A 187 31.21 7.78 17.54
C HIS A 187 30.44 8.25 18.77
N LEU A 188 30.60 7.54 19.88
CA LEU A 188 30.27 8.09 21.18
C LEU A 188 31.34 9.13 21.56
N PRO A 189 30.96 10.37 21.93
CA PRO A 189 31.92 11.34 22.41
C PRO A 189 32.66 10.78 23.63
N THR A 190 33.97 10.95 23.64
CA THR A 190 34.84 10.55 24.74
C THR A 190 34.43 11.32 26.02
N TYR A 191 34.96 10.89 27.16
CA TYR A 191 34.70 11.58 28.42
C TYR A 191 35.17 13.06 28.35
N GLU A 192 36.28 13.32 27.65
CA GLU A 192 36.83 14.66 27.46
C GLU A 192 35.91 15.54 26.60
N ASP A 193 35.38 15.01 25.50
CA ASP A 193 34.40 15.71 24.65
C ASP A 193 33.16 16.14 25.45
N ARG A 194 32.72 15.30 26.40
CA ARG A 194 31.58 15.59 27.27
C ARG A 194 31.91 16.65 28.32
N LEU A 195 33.12 16.65 28.87
CA LEU A 195 33.59 17.70 29.77
C LEU A 195 33.71 19.05 29.06
N GLU A 196 34.17 19.06 27.81
CA GLU A 196 34.29 20.27 27.01
C GLU A 196 32.91 20.84 26.63
N GLN A 197 31.96 19.99 26.23
CA GLN A 197 30.57 20.40 26.02
C GLN A 197 29.93 21.00 27.27
N ARG A 198 30.14 20.40 28.46
CA ARG A 198 29.64 20.97 29.72
C ARG A 198 30.26 22.34 30.02
N ARG A 199 31.57 22.51 29.79
CA ARG A 199 32.25 23.81 29.95
C ARG A 199 31.66 24.86 29.00
N ASN A 200 31.49 24.50 27.72
CA ASN A 200 30.93 25.42 26.72
C ASN A 200 29.48 25.82 27.04
N GLN A 201 28.68 24.89 27.56
CA GLN A 201 27.33 25.20 28.05
C GLN A 201 27.35 26.12 29.27
N PHE A 202 28.26 25.92 30.23
CA PHE A 202 28.38 26.80 31.38
C PHE A 202 28.72 28.25 30.97
N PHE A 203 29.70 28.44 30.07
CA PHE A 203 30.08 29.77 29.61
C PHE A 203 29.00 30.45 28.77
N SER A 204 28.27 29.71 27.92
CA SER A 204 27.17 30.27 27.15
C SER A 204 26.02 30.72 28.05
N TYR A 205 25.68 29.93 29.08
CA TYR A 205 24.66 30.28 30.06
C TYR A 205 25.06 31.50 30.90
N SER A 206 26.32 31.55 31.34
CA SER A 206 26.88 32.68 32.08
C SER A 206 26.87 33.97 31.25
N LYS A 207 27.25 33.91 29.97
CA LYS A 207 27.22 35.05 29.05
C LYS A 207 25.80 35.55 28.79
N ALA A 208 24.85 34.64 28.59
CA ALA A 208 23.44 34.98 28.43
C ALA A 208 22.86 35.65 29.69
N ASN A 209 23.21 35.14 30.88
CA ASN A 209 22.77 35.75 32.14
C ASN A 209 23.40 37.13 32.36
N ARG A 210 24.68 37.31 32.04
CA ARG A 210 25.33 38.64 32.11
C ARG A 210 24.64 39.65 31.19
N PHE A 211 24.28 39.24 29.98
CA PHE A 211 23.56 40.09 29.04
C PHE A 211 22.18 40.50 29.57
N LYS A 212 21.42 39.55 30.15
CA LYS A 212 20.13 39.83 30.79
C LYS A 212 20.25 40.81 31.96
N THR A 213 21.28 40.67 32.79
CA THR A 213 21.51 41.59 33.93
C THR A 213 21.88 42.99 33.47
N LEU A 214 22.67 43.12 32.39
CA LEU A 214 23.02 44.43 31.81
C LEU A 214 21.81 45.13 31.18
N GLN A 215 20.91 44.39 30.53
CA GLN A 215 19.66 44.95 30.02
C GLN A 215 18.75 45.49 31.14
N LYS A 216 18.68 44.78 32.28
CA LYS A 216 17.90 45.23 33.45
C LYS A 216 18.43 46.48 34.14
N ARG A 217 19.70 46.86 33.90
CA ARG A 217 20.36 48.02 34.54
C ARG A 217 20.39 49.29 33.67
N ARG A 218 19.83 49.27 32.46
CA ARG A 218 19.71 50.49 31.64
C ARG A 218 18.57 51.35 32.18
N PRO A 219 18.82 52.58 32.69
CA PRO A 219 17.72 53.46 33.08
C PRO A 219 16.95 53.89 31.83
N VAL A 220 15.62 53.85 31.93
CA VAL A 220 14.71 54.35 30.90
C VAL A 220 14.94 55.85 30.80
N VAL A 221 15.56 56.31 29.72
CA VAL A 221 15.63 57.74 29.40
C VAL A 221 14.25 58.12 28.87
N SER A 222 13.43 58.76 29.73
CA SER A 222 12.15 59.33 29.30
C SER A 222 12.39 60.50 28.35
N PRO A 223 11.75 60.55 27.17
CA PRO A 223 11.87 61.69 26.28
C PRO A 223 11.12 62.89 26.89
N LEU A 224 11.85 64.00 27.04
CA LEU A 224 11.29 65.31 27.41
C LEU A 224 10.27 65.77 26.36
N HIS A 225 9.07 66.13 26.81
CA HIS A 225 8.07 66.84 26.03
C HIS A 225 8.59 68.20 25.55
N LYS A 226 8.45 68.47 24.25
CA LYS A 226 7.97 69.73 23.69
C LYS A 226 7.22 69.46 22.39
#